data_AF-X1D9G7-F1
#
_entry.id   AF-X1D9G7-F1
#
_cell.length_a   1.000
_cell.length_b   1.000
_cell.length_c   1.000
_cell.angle_alpha   90.00
_cell.angle_beta   90.00
_cell.angle_gamma   90.00
#
_symmetry.space_group_name_H-M   'P 1'
#
loop_
_entity.id
_entity.type
_entity.pdbx_description
1 polymer ?
#
loop_
_entity_poly.entity_id
_entity_poly.type
_entity_poly.pdbx_seq_one_letter_code
_entity_poly.pdbx_strand_id
1 'polypeptide(L)'
;GPTMEFANWCKEMQFKWIGVDCGSADHPMNTKIRDWMPVQAKECDAYLRRKYGKGTEEIFPPDHYQLMHTQLFSLDIIHIENLGGDIDKILNKRTIVGCFPWRFVDGESSICRVVAFDEE
;
A
#
# COMPACT_ATOMS: atom_id res chain seq x y z
N GLY A 1 3.93 -6.94 -4.59
CA GLY A 1 3.54 -5.58 -4.16
C GLY A 1 2.90 -4.86 -5.33
N PRO A 2 2.28 -3.70 -5.08
CA PRO A 2 1.63 -2.95 -6.14
C PRO A 2 2.64 -2.47 -7.19
N THR A 3 2.19 -2.47 -8.44
CA THR A 3 2.90 -1.97 -9.62
C THR A 3 2.13 -0.77 -10.18
N MET A 4 2.66 -0.14 -11.23
CA MET A 4 1.94 0.93 -11.93
C MET A 4 0.55 0.49 -12.42
N GLU A 5 0.41 -0.78 -12.83
CA GLU A 5 -0.88 -1.37 -13.21
C GLU A 5 -1.91 -1.27 -12.07
N PHE A 6 -1.51 -1.64 -10.84
CA PHE A 6 -2.38 -1.55 -9.68
C PHE A 6 -2.78 -0.10 -9.37
N ALA A 7 -1.84 0.84 -9.43
CA ALA A 7 -2.16 2.25 -9.22
C ALA A 7 -3.14 2.78 -10.28
N ASN A 8 -2.96 2.41 -11.54
CA ASN A 8 -3.90 2.81 -12.60
C ASN A 8 -5.28 2.21 -12.38
N TRP A 9 -5.36 0.94 -11.98
CA TRP A 9 -6.63 0.32 -11.61
C TRP A 9 -7.31 1.05 -10.43
N CYS A 10 -6.56 1.44 -9.40
CA CYS A 10 -7.13 2.23 -8.29
C CYS A 10 -7.73 3.57 -8.76
N LYS A 11 -7.10 4.22 -9.74
CA LYS A 11 -7.61 5.46 -10.36
C LYS A 11 -8.89 5.21 -11.14
N GLU A 12 -8.92 4.16 -11.96
CA GLU A 12 -10.09 3.76 -12.77
C GLU A 12 -11.30 3.43 -11.89
N MET A 13 -11.06 2.72 -10.78
CA MET A 13 -12.10 2.36 -9.82
C MET A 13 -12.52 3.52 -8.91
N GLN A 14 -11.81 4.65 -8.96
CA GLN A 14 -12.05 5.86 -8.15
C GLN A 14 -12.15 5.56 -6.66
N PHE A 15 -11.24 4.73 -6.14
CA PHE A 15 -11.21 4.43 -4.70
C PHE A 15 -11.04 5.69 -3.87
N LYS A 16 -11.60 5.69 -2.66
CA LYS A 16 -11.45 6.81 -1.72
C LYS A 16 -10.20 6.70 -0.88
N TRP A 17 -9.84 5.48 -0.50
CA TRP A 17 -8.63 5.17 0.24
C TRP A 17 -8.33 3.68 0.17
N ILE A 18 -7.09 3.31 0.46
CA ILE A 18 -6.59 1.94 0.46
C ILE A 18 -6.07 1.62 1.87
N GLY A 19 -6.56 0.54 2.48
CA GLY A 19 -6.05 0.02 3.74
C GLY A 19 -5.08 -1.13 3.51
N VAL A 20 -3.92 -1.11 4.17
CA VAL A 20 -2.91 -2.19 4.10
C VAL A 20 -2.41 -2.56 5.50
N ASP A 21 -2.15 -3.84 5.72
CA ASP A 21 -1.54 -4.39 6.94
C ASP A 21 -0.02 -4.19 7.01
N CYS A 22 0.55 -3.63 5.94
CA CYS A 22 1.95 -3.32 5.82
C CYS A 22 2.26 -1.93 6.37
N GLY A 23 3.52 -1.71 6.74
CA GLY A 23 4.02 -0.39 7.15
C GLY A 23 4.06 0.64 6.02
N SER A 24 3.87 0.21 4.77
CA SER A 24 3.55 1.10 3.67
C SER A 24 2.69 0.43 2.61
N ALA A 25 1.89 1.22 1.87
CA ALA A 25 1.21 0.74 0.67
C ALA A 25 2.19 0.47 -0.49
N ASP A 26 3.36 1.12 -0.51
CA ASP A 26 4.39 0.82 -1.49
C ASP A 26 5.13 -0.48 -1.16
N HIS A 27 5.50 -1.22 -2.20
CA HIS A 27 6.35 -2.39 -2.02
C HIS A 27 7.76 -1.95 -1.53
N PRO A 28 8.38 -2.61 -0.54
CA PRO A 28 9.68 -2.19 -0.02
C PRO A 28 10.79 -2.07 -1.08
N MET A 29 10.77 -2.94 -2.10
CA MET A 29 11.73 -2.89 -3.21
C MET A 29 11.52 -1.70 -4.16
N ASN A 30 10.44 -0.96 -4.00
CA ASN A 30 10.10 0.25 -4.74
C ASN A 30 10.38 1.53 -3.91
N THR A 31 11.13 1.39 -2.82
CA THR A 31 11.45 2.46 -1.87
C THR A 31 12.94 2.42 -1.50
N LYS A 32 13.39 3.35 -0.64
CA LYS A 32 14.76 3.34 -0.11
C LYS A 32 15.11 2.14 0.77
N ILE A 33 14.11 1.39 1.25
CA ILE A 33 14.35 0.14 2.00
C ILE A 33 15.19 -0.84 1.18
N ARG A 34 15.04 -0.84 -0.16
CA ARG A 34 15.86 -1.65 -1.05
C ARG A 34 17.36 -1.41 -0.87
N ASP A 35 17.76 -0.15 -0.76
CA ASP A 35 19.16 0.26 -0.59
C ASP A 35 19.64 0.01 0.84
N TRP A 36 18.75 0.23 1.83
CA TRP A 36 19.05 0.06 3.26
C TRP A 36 19.12 -1.42 3.70
N MET A 37 18.44 -2.32 2.99
CA MET A 37 18.35 -3.74 3.30
C MET A 37 18.90 -4.59 2.13
N PRO A 38 20.20 -4.48 1.80
CA PRO A 38 20.78 -5.09 0.59
C PRO A 38 20.79 -6.62 0.61
N VAL A 39 20.78 -7.24 1.80
CA VAL A 39 20.67 -8.70 1.94
C VAL A 39 19.28 -9.16 1.48
N GLN A 40 18.23 -8.55 2.05
CA GLN A 40 16.84 -8.85 1.72
C GLN A 40 16.51 -8.48 0.27
N ALA A 41 17.12 -7.42 -0.27
CA ALA A 41 16.96 -7.06 -1.67
C ALA A 41 17.51 -8.15 -2.62
N LYS A 42 18.65 -8.77 -2.28
CA LYS A 42 19.21 -9.91 -3.05
C LYS A 42 18.35 -11.17 -2.92
N GLU A 43 17.85 -11.46 -1.73
CA GLU A 43 16.92 -12.57 -1.51
C GLU A 43 15.63 -12.39 -2.31
N CYS A 44 15.09 -11.17 -2.33
CA CYS A 44 13.92 -10.81 -3.13
C CYS A 44 14.21 -10.98 -4.63
N ASP A 45 15.32 -10.45 -5.15
CA ASP A 45 15.69 -10.61 -6.57
C ASP A 45 15.82 -12.08 -6.97
N ALA A 46 16.49 -12.89 -6.14
CA ALA A 46 16.63 -14.33 -6.38
C ALA A 46 15.27 -15.05 -6.37
N TYR A 47 14.36 -14.67 -5.47
CA TYR A 47 13.00 -15.18 -5.43
C TYR A 47 12.20 -14.78 -6.67
N LEU A 48 12.27 -13.51 -7.08
CA LEU A 48 11.54 -12.99 -8.25
C LEU A 48 12.00 -13.65 -9.55
N ARG A 49 13.32 -13.82 -9.73
CA ARG A 49 13.88 -14.58 -10.86
C ARG A 49 13.43 -16.04 -10.82
N ARG A 50 13.51 -16.65 -9.64
CA ARG A 50 12.88 -17.91 -9.20
C ARG A 50 11.51 -18.14 -9.85
N LYS A 51 10.59 -17.27 -9.44
CA LYS A 51 9.15 -17.48 -9.58
C LYS A 51 8.57 -16.89 -10.85
N TYR A 52 9.12 -15.75 -11.31
CA TYR A 52 8.55 -14.95 -12.38
C TYR A 52 9.50 -14.75 -13.57
N GLY A 53 10.75 -15.23 -13.48
CA GLY A 53 11.75 -15.06 -14.54
C GLY A 53 12.25 -13.62 -14.73
N LYS A 54 11.87 -12.70 -13.84
CA LYS A 54 12.21 -11.27 -13.89
C LYS A 54 12.92 -10.85 -12.61
N GLY A 55 13.91 -9.96 -12.73
CA GLY A 55 14.60 -9.37 -11.58
C GLY A 55 13.80 -8.27 -10.90
N THR A 56 14.32 -7.80 -9.76
CA THR A 56 13.72 -6.70 -8.99
C THR A 56 13.60 -5.42 -9.82
N GLU A 57 14.62 -5.04 -10.60
CA GLU A 57 14.60 -3.84 -11.46
C GLU A 57 13.53 -3.89 -12.56
N GLU A 58 13.18 -5.10 -13.02
CA GLU A 58 12.18 -5.25 -14.08
C GLU A 58 10.76 -5.15 -13.52
N ILE A 59 10.56 -5.59 -12.28
CA ILE A 59 9.25 -5.56 -11.60
C ILE A 59 9.02 -4.23 -10.88
N PHE A 60 10.07 -3.66 -10.29
CA PHE A 60 10.08 -2.41 -9.53
C PHE A 60 11.16 -1.47 -10.12
N PRO A 61 10.92 -0.93 -11.32
CA PRO A 61 11.89 -0.05 -11.97
C PRO A 61 12.06 1.26 -11.18
N PRO A 62 13.22 1.93 -11.29
CA PRO A 62 13.51 3.12 -10.48
C PRO A 62 12.55 4.30 -10.67
N ASP A 63 11.94 4.45 -11.85
CA ASP A 63 10.95 5.48 -12.17
C ASP A 63 9.58 5.23 -11.52
N HIS A 64 9.37 4.04 -10.97
CA HIS A 64 8.18 3.71 -10.18
C HIS A 64 8.36 4.03 -8.69
N TYR A 65 9.47 4.65 -8.27
CA TYR A 65 9.74 4.94 -6.86
C TYR A 65 8.55 5.57 -6.12
N GLN A 66 8.11 4.91 -5.05
CA GLN A 66 6.94 5.29 -4.25
C GLN A 66 5.68 5.61 -5.08
N LEU A 67 5.42 4.82 -6.14
CA LEU A 67 4.32 5.06 -7.07
C LEU A 67 2.97 5.16 -6.37
N MET A 68 2.74 4.41 -5.28
CA MET A 68 1.43 4.47 -4.61
C MET A 68 1.20 5.85 -4.01
N HIS A 69 2.24 6.48 -3.44
CA HIS A 69 2.15 7.85 -2.94
C HIS A 69 2.09 8.87 -4.08
N THR A 70 2.99 8.78 -5.05
CA THR A 70 3.17 9.81 -6.09
C THR A 70 2.04 9.82 -7.13
N GLN A 71 1.39 8.67 -7.38
CA GLN A 71 0.34 8.55 -8.39
C GLN A 71 -1.07 8.75 -7.85
N LEU A 72 -1.30 8.56 -6.55
CA LEU A 72 -2.64 8.47 -5.97
C LEU A 72 -3.02 9.63 -5.06
N PHE A 73 -2.06 10.19 -4.30
CA PHE A 73 -2.38 11.23 -3.31
C PHE A 73 -2.87 12.53 -3.94
N SER A 74 -2.38 12.88 -5.14
CA SER A 74 -2.86 14.05 -5.89
C SER A 74 -4.31 13.92 -6.37
N LEU A 75 -4.90 12.72 -6.26
CA LEU A 75 -6.28 12.40 -6.60
C LEU A 75 -7.13 12.11 -5.35
N ASP A 76 -6.62 12.45 -4.16
CA ASP A 76 -7.23 12.16 -2.86
C ASP A 76 -7.48 10.66 -2.59
N ILE A 77 -6.76 9.78 -3.27
CA ILE A 77 -6.77 8.34 -3.01
C ILE A 77 -5.67 8.06 -1.97
N ILE A 78 -6.03 8.19 -0.70
CA ILE A 78 -5.08 8.13 0.43
C ILE A 78 -4.90 6.72 0.98
N HIS A 79 -3.89 6.54 1.84
CA HIS A 79 -3.60 5.24 2.47
C HIS A 79 -3.92 5.22 3.96
N ILE A 80 -4.29 4.04 4.45
CA ILE A 80 -4.27 3.68 5.86
C ILE A 80 -3.28 2.53 6.00
N GLU A 81 -2.12 2.84 6.57
CA GLU A 81 -1.02 1.90 6.74
C GLU A 81 -1.00 1.33 8.16
N ASN A 82 -0.43 0.14 8.34
CA ASN A 82 -0.50 -0.64 9.58
C ASN A 82 -1.95 -0.97 10.00
N LEU A 83 -2.86 -1.12 9.04
CA LEU A 83 -4.23 -1.51 9.31
C LEU A 83 -4.27 -2.97 9.79
N GLY A 84 -4.75 -3.17 11.02
CA GLY A 84 -4.85 -4.49 11.63
C GLY A 84 -6.14 -4.64 12.44
N GLY A 85 -6.12 -5.60 13.38
CA GLY A 85 -7.27 -5.92 14.22
C GLY A 85 -8.06 -7.10 13.66
N ASP A 86 -9.38 -6.99 13.68
CA ASP A 86 -10.33 -8.07 13.35
C ASP A 86 -10.64 -8.18 11.84
N ILE A 87 -9.65 -7.93 10.97
CA ILE A 87 -9.84 -7.91 9.51
C ILE A 87 -10.30 -9.28 8.99
N ASP A 88 -9.81 -10.36 9.60
CA ASP A 88 -10.17 -11.74 9.28
C ASP A 88 -11.66 -12.03 9.46
N LYS A 89 -12.34 -11.34 10.40
CA LYS A 89 -13.77 -11.50 10.67
C LYS A 89 -14.68 -10.94 9.58
N ILE A 90 -14.15 -10.04 8.74
CA ILE A 90 -14.91 -9.32 7.70
C ILE A 90 -14.44 -9.64 6.27
N LEU A 91 -13.61 -10.68 6.10
CA LEU A 91 -13.13 -11.07 4.77
C LEU A 91 -14.29 -11.37 3.81
N ASN A 92 -14.19 -10.82 2.60
CA ASN A 92 -15.20 -10.94 1.54
C ASN A 92 -16.60 -10.42 1.92
N LYS A 93 -16.73 -9.62 2.99
CA LYS A 93 -17.97 -8.94 3.35
C LYS A 93 -17.99 -7.52 2.81
N ARG A 94 -19.17 -7.08 2.35
CA ARG A 94 -19.42 -5.67 2.05
C ARG A 94 -19.85 -4.99 3.35
N THR A 95 -19.03 -4.06 3.84
CA THR A 95 -19.22 -3.39 5.13
C THR A 95 -18.95 -1.89 4.98
N ILE A 96 -19.61 -1.08 5.81
CA ILE A 96 -19.25 0.33 5.97
C ILE A 96 -17.97 0.40 6.80
N VAL A 97 -16.93 1.03 6.26
CA VAL A 97 -15.66 1.21 6.96
C VAL A 97 -15.41 2.70 7.20
N GLY A 98 -15.27 3.06 8.47
CA GLY A 98 -15.03 4.44 8.91
C GLY A 98 -13.58 4.64 9.34
N CYS A 99 -12.99 5.76 8.94
CA CYS A 99 -11.68 6.22 9.38
C CYS A 99 -11.82 7.50 10.20
N PHE A 100 -11.29 7.49 11.43
CA PHE A 100 -11.38 8.59 12.39
C PHE A 100 -9.97 9.06 12.78
N PRO A 101 -9.32 9.89 11.95
CA PRO A 101 -8.01 10.47 12.26
C PRO A 101 -8.10 11.58 13.30
N TRP A 102 -7.00 11.87 13.99
CA TRP A 102 -6.92 13.12 14.75
C TRP A 102 -6.97 14.32 13.80
N ARG A 103 -7.59 15.41 14.26
CA ARG A 103 -7.63 16.68 13.53
C ARG A 103 -6.31 17.43 13.73
N PHE A 104 -5.24 16.89 13.16
CA PHE A 104 -3.91 17.49 13.26
C PHE A 104 -3.84 18.71 12.33
N VAL A 105 -3.80 19.90 12.92
CA VAL A 105 -3.70 21.17 12.18
C VAL A 105 -2.36 21.22 11.45
N ASP A 106 -2.42 21.53 10.15
CA ASP A 106 -1.27 21.58 9.23
C ASP A 106 -0.48 20.26 9.09
N GLY A 107 -1.07 19.14 9.51
CA GLY A 107 -0.49 17.81 9.37
C GLY A 107 -0.77 17.17 8.02
N GLU A 108 0.24 16.51 7.45
CA GLU A 108 0.10 15.73 6.20
C GLU A 108 -0.52 14.34 6.42
N SER A 109 -0.40 13.81 7.65
CA SER A 109 -1.00 12.54 8.06
C SER A 109 -1.20 12.51 9.57
N SER A 110 -2.03 11.58 10.04
CA SER A 110 -2.28 11.39 11.47
C SER A 110 -2.60 9.94 11.76
N ILE A 111 -2.31 9.52 12.99
CA ILE A 111 -2.89 8.30 13.55
C ILE A 111 -4.42 8.38 13.49
N CYS A 112 -5.05 7.24 13.28
CA CYS A 112 -6.49 7.13 13.17
C CYS A 112 -7.02 5.87 13.87
N ARG A 113 -8.30 5.89 14.20
CA ARG A 113 -9.06 4.70 14.52
C ARG A 113 -9.84 4.29 13.28
N VAL A 114 -9.62 3.07 12.79
CA VAL A 114 -10.44 2.48 11.74
C VAL A 114 -11.37 1.44 12.36
N VAL A 115 -12.62 1.48 11.94
CA VAL A 115 -13.65 0.52 12.38
C VAL A 115 -14.47 0.09 11.18
N ALA A 116 -14.86 -1.18 11.20
CA ALA A 116 -15.80 -1.76 10.26
C ALA A 116 -17.14 -1.97 10.99
N PHE A 117 -18.23 -1.43 10.44
CA PHE A 117 -19.57 -1.60 10.98
C PHE A 117 -20.21 -2.84 10.33
N ASP A 118 -20.01 -4.01 10.94
CA ASP A 118 -20.67 -5.25 10.55
C ASP A 118 -22.10 -5.23 11.12
N GLU A 119 -23.00 -4.51 10.44
CA GLU A 119 -24.43 -4.55 10.71
C GLU A 119 -24.99 -5.84 10.08
N GLU A 120 -25.47 -6.77 10.92
CA GLU A 120 -26.25 -7.94 10.45
C GLU A 120 -27.56 -7.51 9.79
#